data_AF-A0A939PMN4-F1
#
_entry.id   AF-A0A939PMN4-F1
#
_cell.length_a   1.000
_cell.length_b   1.000
_cell.length_c   1.000
_cell.angle_alpha   90.00
_cell.angle_beta   90.00
_cell.angle_gamma   90.00
#
_symmetry.space_group_name_H-M   'P 1'
#
loop_
_entity.id
_entity.type
_entity.pdbx_description
1 polymer ?
#
loop_
_entity_poly.entity_id
_entity_poly.type
_entity_poly.pdbx_seq_one_letter_code
_entity_poly.pdbx_strand_id
1 'polypeptide(L)'
;MSAPVSVDDGIAVIHSDLELPYGYTLGGLWELARAFVERQQPTQWTCLSIEDKYDLALSTMIETLYVSQTPPGRTGLSRAALSALAREVAERERLWGIDLDSRNRDEQGSLVQGHAVYWGEWCLPSPAADEQVVDELAVRQIWPRVEHNYRIAFWALAHYGQVSIASTAIRDSAALMTARLWRGRTQVRRRWYDHEQESRVRVYTRRPRNASQGNDSPGGQGPAWGDATRRHFQVLTWADIDSVLASLEPSQGPCPYCGPHGPGPADHRGVDSHGGDSH
;
A
#
# COMPACT_ATOMS: atom_id res chain seq x y z
N MET A 1 -16.40 -20.46 -32.17
CA MET A 1 -15.50 -20.19 -31.03
C MET A 1 -16.17 -19.15 -30.16
N SER A 2 -16.71 -19.53 -29.01
CA SER A 2 -17.43 -18.60 -28.12
C SER A 2 -16.44 -17.87 -27.21
N ALA A 3 -16.65 -16.57 -27.00
CA ALA A 3 -15.88 -15.81 -26.03
C ALA A 3 -16.27 -16.22 -24.59
N PRO A 4 -15.32 -16.21 -23.63
CA PRO A 4 -15.65 -16.44 -22.23
C PRO A 4 -16.49 -15.28 -21.69
N VAL A 5 -17.66 -15.59 -21.13
CA VAL A 5 -18.48 -14.62 -20.38
C VAL A 5 -17.77 -14.33 -19.06
N SER A 6 -17.47 -13.06 -18.80
CA SER A 6 -16.82 -12.62 -17.56
C SER A 6 -17.83 -12.70 -16.42
N VAL A 7 -17.61 -13.61 -15.46
CA VAL A 7 -18.57 -13.90 -14.38
C VAL A 7 -18.65 -12.75 -13.36
N ASP A 8 -17.55 -12.01 -13.16
CA ASP A 8 -17.44 -10.99 -12.11
C ASP A 8 -18.17 -9.67 -12.42
N ASP A 9 -18.32 -9.29 -13.70
CA ASP A 9 -19.21 -8.18 -14.09
C ASP A 9 -20.70 -8.55 -13.90
N GLY A 10 -21.01 -9.84 -13.81
CA GLY A 10 -22.34 -10.31 -13.45
C GLY A 10 -22.66 -10.01 -11.99
N ILE A 11 -21.83 -10.46 -11.05
CA ILE A 11 -22.15 -10.46 -9.61
C ILE A 11 -22.37 -9.03 -9.07
N ALA A 12 -21.55 -8.05 -9.49
CA ALA A 12 -21.70 -6.66 -9.05
C ALA A 12 -22.96 -5.97 -9.59
N VAL A 13 -23.47 -6.40 -10.75
CA VAL A 13 -24.68 -5.83 -11.39
C VAL A 13 -25.95 -6.58 -10.99
N ILE A 14 -25.88 -7.89 -10.75
CA ILE A 14 -27.02 -8.73 -10.36
C ILE A 14 -27.57 -8.34 -8.97
N HIS A 15 -26.76 -7.71 -8.11
CA HIS A 15 -27.16 -7.35 -6.75
C HIS A 15 -27.58 -5.88 -6.56
N SER A 16 -27.41 -4.97 -7.53
CA SER A 16 -27.90 -3.59 -7.37
C SER A 16 -29.43 -3.50 -7.34
N ASP A 17 -30.06 -4.35 -8.16
CA ASP A 17 -31.48 -4.31 -8.49
C ASP A 17 -32.31 -5.29 -7.64
N LEU A 18 -31.69 -5.91 -6.62
CA LEU A 18 -32.41 -6.75 -5.68
C LEU A 18 -33.39 -5.91 -4.87
N GLU A 19 -34.68 -6.07 -5.15
CA GLU A 19 -35.77 -5.45 -4.40
C GLU A 19 -35.87 -6.06 -2.98
N LEU A 20 -35.94 -5.17 -2.00
CA LEU A 20 -36.07 -5.44 -0.58
C LEU A 20 -37.43 -4.94 -0.10
N PRO A 21 -37.87 -5.33 1.13
CA PRO A 21 -39.14 -4.86 1.68
C PRO A 21 -39.32 -3.34 1.58
N TYR A 22 -40.56 -2.91 1.35
CA TYR A 22 -40.96 -1.51 1.24
C TYR A 22 -40.40 -0.74 0.02
N GLY A 23 -39.95 -1.44 -1.02
CA GLY A 23 -39.51 -0.82 -2.28
C GLY A 23 -38.11 -0.19 -2.20
N TYR A 24 -37.30 -0.59 -1.21
CA TYR A 24 -35.88 -0.33 -1.21
C TYR A 24 -35.17 -1.29 -2.17
N THR A 25 -34.07 -0.85 -2.79
CA THR A 25 -33.14 -1.75 -3.50
C THR A 25 -31.87 -1.91 -2.69
N LEU A 26 -31.19 -3.04 -2.83
CA LEU A 26 -29.92 -3.28 -2.15
C LEU A 26 -28.85 -2.24 -2.56
N GLY A 27 -28.79 -1.84 -3.85
CA GLY A 27 -27.94 -0.74 -4.29
C GLY A 27 -28.29 0.61 -3.65
N GLY A 28 -29.59 0.89 -3.47
CA GLY A 28 -30.06 2.09 -2.77
C GLY A 28 -29.71 2.13 -1.27
N LEU A 29 -29.62 0.96 -0.63
CA LEU A 29 -29.12 0.84 0.75
C LEU A 29 -27.61 0.93 0.84
N TRP A 30 -26.86 0.37 -0.12
CA TRP A 30 -25.41 0.52 -0.19
C TRP A 30 -25.01 2.00 -0.24
N GLU A 31 -25.62 2.78 -1.14
CA GLU A 31 -25.38 4.22 -1.24
C GLU A 31 -25.84 4.99 0.02
N LEU A 32 -26.91 4.53 0.71
CA LEU A 32 -27.36 5.13 1.97
C LEU A 32 -26.38 4.85 3.13
N ALA A 33 -25.92 3.60 3.28
CA ALA A 33 -24.92 3.19 4.27
C ALA A 33 -23.59 3.92 4.01
N ARG A 34 -23.18 4.02 2.74
CA ARG A 34 -21.99 4.74 2.33
C ARG A 34 -22.03 6.22 2.71
N ALA A 35 -23.05 6.94 2.23
CA ALA A 35 -23.21 8.37 2.52
C ALA A 35 -23.41 8.66 4.02
N PHE A 36 -23.94 7.68 4.77
CA PHE A 36 -24.02 7.75 6.22
C PHE A 36 -22.64 7.64 6.89
N VAL A 37 -21.84 6.63 6.57
CA VAL A 37 -20.49 6.45 7.15
C VAL A 37 -19.55 7.61 6.76
N GLU A 38 -19.56 8.06 5.50
CA GLU A 38 -18.78 9.20 5.03
C GLU A 38 -19.11 10.50 5.80
N ARG A 39 -20.38 10.69 6.23
CA ARG A 39 -20.80 11.86 7.03
C ARG A 39 -20.34 11.81 8.49
N GLN A 40 -20.02 10.63 9.04
CA GLN A 40 -19.66 10.48 10.46
C GLN A 40 -18.15 10.52 10.73
N GLN A 41 -17.31 10.59 9.70
CA GLN A 41 -15.87 10.82 9.88
C GLN A 41 -15.66 12.30 10.28
N PRO A 42 -15.01 12.58 11.44
CA PRO A 42 -13.65 12.06 11.65
C PRO A 42 -13.27 11.54 13.05
N THR A 43 -14.09 11.64 14.11
CA THR A 43 -13.55 11.65 15.50
C THR A 43 -14.00 10.58 16.49
N GLN A 44 -15.13 9.88 16.30
CA GLN A 44 -15.73 9.10 17.40
C GLN A 44 -15.53 7.58 17.35
N TRP A 45 -15.18 7.00 16.18
CA TRP A 45 -15.11 5.53 16.00
C TRP A 45 -13.83 5.13 15.27
N THR A 46 -12.65 5.45 15.82
CA THR A 46 -11.35 5.10 15.22
C THR A 46 -11.00 3.61 15.33
N CYS A 47 -11.66 2.90 16.25
CA CYS A 47 -11.60 1.46 16.56
C CYS A 47 -12.14 0.49 15.48
N LEU A 48 -12.72 1.02 14.41
CA LEU A 48 -13.36 0.27 13.33
C LEU A 48 -12.74 0.70 11.99
N SER A 49 -12.42 -0.27 11.13
CA SER A 49 -12.00 0.01 9.74
C SER A 49 -13.12 0.73 8.98
N ILE A 50 -12.84 1.27 7.78
CA ILE A 50 -13.92 1.91 7.00
C ILE A 50 -14.85 0.85 6.39
N GLU A 51 -14.29 -0.32 6.10
CA GLU A 51 -14.95 -1.53 5.63
C GLU A 51 -15.93 -2.07 6.69
N ASP A 52 -15.47 -2.32 7.93
CA ASP A 52 -16.29 -2.77 9.07
C ASP A 52 -17.49 -1.82 9.27
N LYS A 53 -17.28 -0.51 9.11
CA LYS A 53 -18.34 0.51 9.24
C LYS A 53 -19.40 0.39 8.15
N TYR A 54 -18.99 0.17 6.89
CA TYR A 54 -19.93 -0.01 5.79
C TYR A 54 -20.71 -1.32 5.95
N ASP A 55 -20.04 -2.42 6.28
CA ASP A 55 -20.66 -3.75 6.43
C ASP A 55 -21.64 -3.79 7.61
N LEU A 56 -21.25 -3.23 8.77
CA LEU A 56 -22.13 -3.14 9.94
C LEU A 56 -23.32 -2.18 9.70
N ALA A 57 -23.09 -1.05 9.04
CA ALA A 57 -24.17 -0.12 8.70
C ALA A 57 -25.16 -0.76 7.71
N LEU A 58 -24.68 -1.40 6.65
CA LEU A 58 -25.51 -2.06 5.65
C LEU A 58 -26.33 -3.21 6.25
N SER A 59 -25.67 -4.13 6.95
CA SER A 59 -26.34 -5.29 7.58
C SER A 59 -27.41 -4.83 8.57
N THR A 60 -27.11 -3.83 9.41
CA THR A 60 -28.10 -3.24 10.33
C THR A 60 -29.29 -2.62 9.59
N MET A 61 -29.06 -1.90 8.48
CA MET A 61 -30.17 -1.32 7.70
C MET A 61 -31.05 -2.39 7.06
N ILE A 62 -30.45 -3.48 6.55
CA ILE A 62 -31.17 -4.63 5.99
C ILE A 62 -31.98 -5.34 7.09
N GLU A 63 -31.37 -5.66 8.24
CA GLU A 63 -32.06 -6.29 9.37
C GLU A 63 -33.24 -5.43 9.86
N THR A 64 -33.02 -4.11 10.00
CA THR A 64 -34.07 -3.15 10.37
C THR A 64 -35.24 -3.15 9.39
N LEU A 65 -35.00 -3.33 8.09
CA LEU A 65 -36.07 -3.46 7.08
C LEU A 65 -36.86 -4.76 7.21
N TYR A 66 -36.21 -5.88 7.49
CA TYR A 66 -36.88 -7.17 7.63
C TYR A 66 -37.62 -7.35 8.97
N VAL A 67 -37.16 -6.69 10.04
CA VAL A 67 -37.78 -6.75 11.37
C VAL A 67 -38.91 -5.73 11.55
N SER A 68 -38.87 -4.61 10.83
CA SER A 68 -39.93 -3.59 10.93
C SER A 68 -41.26 -4.10 10.36
N GLN A 69 -42.37 -3.72 11.01
CA GLN A 69 -43.73 -4.00 10.52
C GLN A 69 -44.27 -2.88 9.62
N THR A 70 -43.72 -1.68 9.76
CA THR A 70 -44.05 -0.49 8.97
C THR A 70 -42.84 -0.03 8.16
N PRO A 71 -43.01 0.62 6.99
CA PRO A 71 -41.89 1.05 6.16
C PRO A 71 -40.99 2.06 6.92
N PRO A 72 -39.74 1.71 7.27
CA PRO A 72 -38.85 2.66 7.91
C PRO A 72 -38.38 3.70 6.88
N GLY A 73 -38.47 4.98 7.22
CA GLY A 73 -37.86 6.03 6.41
C GLY A 73 -36.33 6.02 6.49
N ARG A 74 -35.64 6.61 5.50
CA ARG A 74 -34.17 6.69 5.43
C ARG A 74 -33.52 7.16 6.74
N THR A 75 -34.10 8.16 7.40
CA THR A 75 -33.64 8.67 8.72
C THR A 75 -33.75 7.64 9.84
N GLY A 76 -34.73 6.74 9.79
CA GLY A 76 -34.86 5.62 10.72
C GLY A 76 -33.76 4.59 10.51
N LEU A 77 -33.48 4.23 9.26
CA LEU A 77 -32.39 3.32 8.88
C LEU A 77 -31.01 3.87 9.29
N SER A 78 -30.72 5.15 9.01
CA SER A 78 -29.48 5.79 9.47
C SER A 78 -29.37 5.86 11.01
N ARG A 79 -30.48 6.00 11.74
CA ARG A 79 -30.48 5.98 13.21
C ARG A 79 -30.23 4.57 13.76
N ALA A 80 -30.77 3.54 13.12
CA ALA A 80 -30.50 2.15 13.49
C ALA A 80 -29.01 1.82 13.28
N ALA A 81 -28.45 2.14 12.10
CA ALA A 81 -27.02 1.97 11.81
C ALA A 81 -26.11 2.74 12.80
N LEU A 82 -26.48 3.98 13.15
CA LEU A 82 -25.79 4.76 14.19
C LEU A 82 -25.78 4.07 15.55
N SER A 83 -26.92 3.51 15.96
CA SER A 83 -27.05 2.82 17.25
C SER A 83 -26.27 1.50 17.27
N ALA A 84 -26.22 0.77 16.14
CA ALA A 84 -25.43 -0.45 16.01
C ALA A 84 -23.91 -0.16 16.04
N LEU A 85 -23.45 0.85 15.30
CA LEU A 85 -22.04 1.30 15.37
C LEU A 85 -21.65 1.72 16.78
N ALA A 86 -22.46 2.55 17.45
CA ALA A 86 -22.19 2.97 18.83
C ALA A 86 -22.10 1.78 19.80
N ARG A 87 -22.93 0.74 19.60
CA ARG A 87 -22.88 -0.51 20.39
C ARG A 87 -21.63 -1.33 20.10
N GLU A 88 -21.26 -1.52 18.84
CA GLU A 88 -20.02 -2.23 18.45
C GLU A 88 -18.78 -1.53 19.01
N VAL A 89 -18.73 -0.20 18.94
CA VAL A 89 -17.65 0.59 19.54
C VAL A 89 -17.60 0.39 21.06
N ALA A 90 -18.73 0.52 21.75
CA ALA A 90 -18.81 0.28 23.19
C ALA A 90 -18.38 -1.15 23.58
N GLU A 91 -18.70 -2.15 22.74
CA GLU A 91 -18.32 -3.55 22.97
C GLU A 91 -16.82 -3.79 22.76
N ARG A 92 -16.22 -3.23 21.70
CA ARG A 92 -14.75 -3.24 21.49
C ARG A 92 -14.00 -2.47 22.59
N GLU A 93 -14.48 -1.28 22.97
CA GLU A 93 -13.92 -0.49 24.06
C GLU A 93 -13.96 -1.26 25.39
N ARG A 94 -15.06 -1.97 25.68
CA ARG A 94 -15.15 -2.84 26.85
C ARG A 94 -14.15 -4.00 26.84
N LEU A 95 -13.87 -4.61 25.67
CA LEU A 95 -12.80 -5.61 25.52
C LEU A 95 -11.42 -5.01 25.85
N TRP A 96 -11.21 -3.72 25.58
CA TRP A 96 -10.02 -2.95 25.95
C TRP A 96 -10.06 -2.37 27.37
N GLY A 97 -10.98 -2.84 28.22
CA GLY A 97 -11.13 -2.38 29.60
C GLY A 97 -11.60 -0.92 29.74
N ILE A 98 -12.09 -0.30 28.67
CA ILE A 98 -12.76 1.00 28.69
C ILE A 98 -14.22 0.74 29.09
N ASP A 99 -14.48 0.72 30.39
CA ASP A 99 -15.82 0.52 30.93
C ASP A 99 -16.62 1.83 30.95
N LEU A 100 -17.37 2.06 29.87
CA LEU A 100 -18.21 3.25 29.65
C LEU A 100 -19.31 3.47 30.70
N ASP A 101 -19.78 2.41 31.39
CA ASP A 101 -20.84 2.48 32.40
C ASP A 101 -20.31 2.85 33.80
N SER A 102 -18.99 2.84 33.99
CA SER A 102 -18.37 2.89 35.31
C SER A 102 -18.04 4.32 35.75
N ARG A 103 -18.21 4.76 37.01
CA ARG A 103 -18.09 4.12 38.34
C ARG A 103 -16.71 3.55 38.70
N ASN A 104 -15.85 3.28 37.72
CA ASN A 104 -14.44 2.93 37.88
C ASN A 104 -13.53 3.98 37.23
N ARG A 105 -14.08 5.16 36.92
CA ARG A 105 -13.28 6.40 36.99
C ARG A 105 -12.64 6.45 38.37
N ASP A 106 -11.35 6.72 38.42
CA ASP A 106 -10.70 7.16 39.65
C ASP A 106 -11.35 8.48 40.16
N GLU A 107 -10.96 8.94 41.34
CA GLU A 107 -11.47 10.21 41.90
C GLU A 107 -11.17 11.43 40.99
N GLN A 108 -10.28 11.27 40.00
CA GLN A 108 -9.91 12.27 39.00
C GLN A 108 -10.68 12.15 37.67
N GLY A 109 -11.49 11.11 37.47
CA GLY A 109 -12.29 10.93 36.27
C GLY A 109 -11.61 10.19 35.10
N SER A 110 -10.42 9.63 35.31
CA SER A 110 -9.57 9.07 34.27
C SER A 110 -9.85 7.58 34.01
N LEU A 111 -9.59 7.15 32.77
CA LEU A 111 -9.44 5.74 32.42
C LEU A 111 -8.14 5.22 33.05
N VAL A 112 -8.04 3.90 33.27
CA VAL A 112 -6.78 3.25 33.70
C VAL A 112 -5.72 3.48 32.62
N GLN A 113 -4.91 4.52 32.82
CA GLN A 113 -4.29 5.26 31.72
C GLN A 113 -3.30 4.40 30.93
N GLY A 114 -2.58 3.49 31.60
CA GLY A 114 -1.69 2.53 30.94
C GLY A 114 -2.39 1.48 30.08
N HIS A 115 -3.61 1.08 30.42
CA HIS A 115 -4.37 0.09 29.64
C HIS A 115 -4.98 0.71 28.38
N ALA A 116 -5.50 1.94 28.50
CA ALA A 116 -5.99 2.71 27.36
C ALA A 116 -4.87 3.12 26.38
N VAL A 117 -3.64 3.34 26.86
CA VAL A 117 -2.47 3.54 25.99
C VAL A 117 -2.08 2.23 25.28
N TYR A 118 -1.99 1.12 26.01
CA TYR A 118 -1.66 -0.19 25.44
C TYR A 118 -2.63 -0.60 24.32
N TRP A 119 -3.94 -0.43 24.49
CA TRP A 119 -4.89 -0.74 23.42
C TRP A 119 -5.08 0.41 22.42
N GLY A 120 -4.94 1.66 22.82
CA GLY A 120 -5.10 2.81 21.91
C GLY A 120 -4.06 2.87 20.80
N GLU A 121 -2.82 2.48 21.09
CA GLU A 121 -1.75 2.40 20.09
C GLU A 121 -1.83 1.14 19.22
N TRP A 122 -2.40 0.04 19.74
CA TRP A 122 -2.46 -1.27 19.08
C TRP A 122 -3.82 -1.61 18.43
N CYS A 123 -4.88 -0.84 18.69
CA CYS A 123 -6.24 -1.06 18.16
C CYS A 123 -6.84 0.11 17.39
N LEU A 124 -6.06 1.17 17.16
CA LEU A 124 -6.10 1.75 15.82
C LEU A 124 -5.79 0.62 14.82
N PRO A 125 -6.35 0.62 13.60
CA PRO A 125 -5.82 -0.21 12.54
C PRO A 125 -4.39 0.27 12.26
N SER A 126 -3.43 -0.31 12.96
CA SER A 126 -2.01 -0.13 12.70
C SER A 126 -1.74 -0.91 11.41
N PRO A 127 -1.51 -0.25 10.26
CA PRO A 127 -0.71 -0.89 9.24
C PRO A 127 0.65 -1.20 9.87
N ALA A 128 1.40 -2.13 9.26
CA ALA A 128 2.80 -2.40 9.58
C ALA A 128 3.14 -3.11 10.91
N ALA A 129 2.34 -3.12 11.98
CA ALA A 129 2.79 -3.71 13.27
C ALA A 129 3.30 -5.18 13.15
N ASP A 130 2.45 -6.11 12.71
CA ASP A 130 2.84 -7.48 12.34
C ASP A 130 3.14 -7.60 10.83
N GLU A 131 2.50 -6.78 10.00
CA GLU A 131 2.68 -6.78 8.55
C GLU A 131 4.11 -6.41 8.14
N GLN A 132 4.78 -5.48 8.82
CA GLN A 132 6.18 -5.12 8.56
C GLN A 132 7.13 -6.24 8.96
N VAL A 133 6.86 -6.92 10.08
CA VAL A 133 7.66 -8.08 10.51
C VAL A 133 7.52 -9.23 9.50
N VAL A 134 6.31 -9.48 9.00
CA VAL A 134 6.05 -10.47 7.94
C VAL A 134 6.70 -10.05 6.62
N ASP A 135 6.53 -8.80 6.18
CA ASP A 135 7.10 -8.26 4.94
C ASP A 135 8.64 -8.26 4.97
N GLU A 136 9.23 -7.83 6.08
CA GLU A 136 10.69 -7.81 6.26
C GLU A 136 11.26 -9.23 6.27
N LEU A 137 10.60 -10.17 6.97
CA LEU A 137 10.99 -11.58 6.96
C LEU A 137 10.86 -12.19 5.56
N ALA A 138 9.79 -11.88 4.83
CA ALA A 138 9.59 -12.29 3.45
C ALA A 138 10.69 -11.72 2.53
N VAL A 139 11.01 -10.43 2.63
CA VAL A 139 12.12 -9.81 1.89
C VAL A 139 13.45 -10.49 2.22
N ARG A 140 13.78 -10.69 3.50
CA ARG A 140 15.01 -11.38 3.95
C ARG A 140 15.11 -12.80 3.37
N GLN A 141 13.99 -13.52 3.23
CA GLN A 141 13.96 -14.87 2.63
C GLN A 141 13.99 -14.88 1.09
N ILE A 142 13.38 -13.89 0.44
CA ILE A 142 13.28 -13.81 -1.02
C ILE A 142 14.57 -13.25 -1.63
N TRP A 143 15.18 -12.25 -0.99
CA TRP A 143 16.29 -11.48 -1.55
C TRP A 143 17.51 -12.32 -1.96
N PRO A 144 18.03 -13.28 -1.14
CA PRO A 144 19.15 -14.12 -1.54
C PRO A 144 18.86 -14.98 -2.78
N ARG A 145 17.57 -15.29 -3.02
CA ARG A 145 17.10 -16.11 -4.14
C ARG A 145 16.90 -15.30 -5.43
N VAL A 146 16.96 -13.97 -5.38
CA VAL A 146 16.90 -13.11 -6.58
C VAL A 146 18.26 -13.14 -7.31
N GLU A 147 18.22 -13.27 -8.64
CA GLU A 147 19.42 -13.25 -9.49
C GLU A 147 20.29 -12.00 -9.22
N HIS A 148 21.61 -12.20 -9.11
CA HIS A 148 22.55 -11.15 -8.70
C HIS A 148 22.46 -9.88 -9.56
N ASN A 149 22.28 -10.03 -10.88
CA ASN A 149 22.12 -8.92 -11.83
C ASN A 149 20.89 -8.04 -11.54
N TYR A 150 19.80 -8.61 -11.02
CA TYR A 150 18.61 -7.84 -10.63
C TYR A 150 18.78 -7.20 -9.25
N ARG A 151 19.48 -7.87 -8.32
CA ARG A 151 19.84 -7.26 -7.04
C ARG A 151 20.70 -6.00 -7.24
N ILE A 152 21.73 -6.05 -8.09
CA ILE A 152 22.54 -4.86 -8.45
C ILE A 152 21.65 -3.73 -8.99
N ALA A 153 20.73 -4.04 -9.91
CA ALA A 153 19.82 -3.06 -10.49
C ALA A 153 18.91 -2.38 -9.43
N PHE A 154 18.39 -3.15 -8.47
CA PHE A 154 17.61 -2.64 -7.36
C PHE A 154 18.44 -1.80 -6.38
N TRP A 155 19.62 -2.28 -5.99
CA TRP A 155 20.58 -1.55 -5.13
C TRP A 155 20.94 -0.18 -5.72
N ALA A 156 21.31 -0.15 -7.00
CA ALA A 156 21.64 1.10 -7.68
C ALA A 156 20.43 2.04 -7.78
N LEU A 157 19.22 1.52 -8.01
CA LEU A 157 18.02 2.35 -7.99
C LEU A 157 17.70 2.92 -6.60
N ALA A 158 17.91 2.13 -5.53
CA ALA A 158 17.73 2.58 -4.15
C ALA A 158 18.70 3.73 -3.82
N HIS A 159 20.00 3.53 -4.10
CA HIS A 159 21.04 4.49 -3.76
C HIS A 159 20.97 5.80 -4.58
N TYR A 160 20.67 5.73 -5.88
CA TYR A 160 20.68 6.90 -6.77
C TYR A 160 19.28 7.51 -7.03
N GLY A 161 18.19 6.86 -6.63
CA GLY A 161 16.80 7.32 -6.79
C GLY A 161 16.26 7.42 -8.23
N GLN A 162 17.13 7.47 -9.24
CA GLN A 162 16.79 7.68 -10.65
C GLN A 162 17.44 6.63 -11.56
N VAL A 163 16.67 6.08 -12.49
CA VAL A 163 17.10 4.99 -13.41
C VAL A 163 18.30 5.40 -14.30
N SER A 164 18.35 6.65 -14.77
CA SER A 164 19.43 7.19 -15.60
C SER A 164 20.76 7.29 -14.84
N ILE A 165 20.72 7.81 -13.61
CA ILE A 165 21.91 7.93 -12.75
C ILE A 165 22.37 6.53 -12.32
N ALA A 166 21.43 5.69 -11.86
CA ALA A 166 21.71 4.31 -11.45
C ALA A 166 22.32 3.44 -12.57
N SER A 167 21.80 3.55 -13.80
CA SER A 167 22.36 2.82 -14.96
C SER A 167 23.77 3.30 -15.33
N THR A 168 24.01 4.61 -15.29
CA THR A 168 25.35 5.17 -15.51
C THR A 168 26.36 4.67 -14.48
N ALA A 169 25.97 4.62 -13.19
CA ALA A 169 26.83 4.14 -12.11
C ALA A 169 27.24 2.66 -12.26
N ILE A 170 26.31 1.78 -12.66
CA ILE A 170 26.60 0.35 -12.91
C ILE A 170 27.09 0.06 -14.34
N ARG A 171 27.37 1.09 -15.15
CA ARG A 171 27.84 1.00 -16.54
C ARG A 171 26.90 0.25 -17.49
N ASP A 172 25.59 0.34 -17.26
CA ASP A 172 24.54 -0.21 -18.12
C ASP A 172 23.82 0.89 -18.91
N SER A 173 23.10 0.50 -19.97
CA SER A 173 22.11 1.39 -20.60
C SER A 173 20.83 1.49 -19.75
N ALA A 174 20.17 2.64 -19.77
CA ALA A 174 18.89 2.84 -19.06
C ALA A 174 17.80 1.85 -19.50
N ALA A 175 17.82 1.41 -20.77
CA ALA A 175 16.93 0.38 -21.29
C ALA A 175 17.20 -1.00 -20.66
N LEU A 176 18.47 -1.40 -20.53
CA LEU A 176 18.87 -2.65 -19.89
C LEU A 176 18.57 -2.64 -18.39
N MET A 177 18.84 -1.53 -17.70
CA MET A 177 18.46 -1.31 -16.31
C MET A 177 16.94 -1.48 -16.11
N THR A 178 16.12 -0.85 -16.96
CA THR A 178 14.65 -0.96 -16.90
C THR A 178 14.19 -2.42 -17.10
N ALA A 179 14.79 -3.14 -18.05
CA ALA A 179 14.49 -4.55 -18.28
C ALA A 179 14.89 -5.43 -17.08
N ARG A 180 16.03 -5.17 -16.43
CA ARG A 180 16.47 -5.86 -15.20
C ARG A 180 15.52 -5.60 -14.04
N LEU A 181 15.09 -4.36 -13.81
CA LEU A 181 14.11 -4.02 -12.77
C LEU A 181 12.77 -4.73 -12.99
N TRP A 182 12.30 -4.83 -14.23
CA TRP A 182 11.05 -5.55 -14.57
C TRP A 182 11.16 -7.06 -14.32
N ARG A 183 12.26 -7.70 -14.75
CA ARG A 183 12.53 -9.12 -14.50
C ARG A 183 12.71 -9.41 -13.00
N GLY A 184 13.45 -8.55 -12.31
CA GLY A 184 13.63 -8.60 -10.85
C GLY A 184 12.30 -8.53 -10.10
N ARG A 185 11.42 -7.58 -10.44
CA ARG A 185 10.09 -7.45 -9.83
C ARG A 185 9.24 -8.70 -10.05
N THR A 186 9.27 -9.27 -11.26
CA THR A 186 8.58 -10.52 -11.57
C THR A 186 9.13 -11.69 -10.75
N GLN A 187 10.45 -11.76 -10.56
CA GLN A 187 11.12 -12.77 -9.74
C GLN A 187 10.83 -12.64 -8.24
N VAL A 188 10.74 -11.42 -7.71
CA VAL A 188 10.33 -11.17 -6.31
C VAL A 188 8.87 -11.56 -6.12
N ARG A 189 7.97 -11.03 -6.96
CA ARG A 189 6.52 -11.29 -6.87
C ARG A 189 6.18 -12.77 -6.97
N ARG A 190 6.83 -13.53 -7.85
CA ARG A 190 6.62 -14.99 -7.95
C ARG A 190 6.98 -15.70 -6.65
N ARG A 191 8.05 -15.29 -5.96
CA ARG A 191 8.49 -15.90 -4.70
C ARG A 191 7.67 -15.43 -3.51
N TRP A 192 7.15 -14.21 -3.56
CA TRP A 192 6.21 -13.67 -2.58
C TRP A 192 4.99 -14.57 -2.44
N TYR A 193 4.38 -14.94 -3.57
CA TYR A 193 3.19 -15.79 -3.61
C TYR A 193 3.48 -17.30 -3.75
N ASP A 194 4.72 -17.77 -3.54
CA ASP A 194 5.07 -19.19 -3.72
C ASP A 194 4.45 -20.09 -2.63
N HIS A 195 4.05 -19.49 -1.50
CA HIS A 195 3.37 -20.15 -0.37
C HIS A 195 1.84 -19.96 -0.40
N GLU A 196 1.33 -18.96 -1.12
CA GLU A 196 -0.08 -18.86 -1.48
C GLU A 196 -0.32 -19.79 -2.67
N GLN A 197 -0.90 -20.96 -2.43
CA GLN A 197 -1.31 -21.85 -3.51
C GLN A 197 -2.31 -21.11 -4.42
N GLU A 198 -1.85 -20.63 -5.59
CA GLU A 198 -2.58 -19.69 -6.45
C GLU A 198 -4.04 -20.10 -6.63
N SER A 199 -4.95 -19.45 -5.90
CA SER A 199 -6.37 -19.49 -6.21
C SER A 199 -6.49 -18.85 -7.60
N ARG A 200 -6.85 -19.67 -8.59
CA ARG A 200 -6.58 -19.45 -10.04
C ARG A 200 -7.23 -18.20 -10.67
N VAL A 201 -7.84 -17.33 -9.88
CA VAL A 201 -8.55 -16.12 -10.33
C VAL A 201 -8.18 -14.92 -9.44
N ARG A 202 -7.08 -14.24 -9.79
CA ARG A 202 -6.88 -12.81 -9.51
C ARG A 202 -6.60 -12.05 -10.80
N VAL A 203 -7.60 -12.05 -11.69
CA VAL A 203 -7.60 -11.19 -12.87
C VAL A 203 -7.85 -9.76 -12.40
N TYR A 204 -6.81 -8.94 -12.36
CA TYR A 204 -6.97 -7.49 -12.23
C TYR A 204 -7.67 -6.97 -13.48
N THR A 205 -8.99 -6.77 -13.40
CA THR A 205 -9.82 -6.12 -14.42
C THR A 205 -9.45 -4.64 -14.52
N ARG A 206 -8.36 -4.34 -15.22
CA ARG A 206 -8.11 -2.99 -15.73
C ARG A 206 -9.23 -2.63 -16.68
N ARG A 207 -10.23 -1.88 -16.19
CA ARG A 207 -11.22 -1.21 -17.05
C ARG A 207 -10.47 -0.47 -18.17
N PRO A 208 -10.78 -0.73 -19.45
CA PRO A 208 -10.37 0.17 -20.51
C PRO A 208 -11.02 1.53 -20.23
N ARG A 209 -10.20 2.58 -20.11
CA ARG A 209 -10.68 3.95 -19.99
C ARG A 209 -11.27 4.33 -21.35
N ASN A 210 -12.60 4.43 -21.44
CA ASN A 210 -13.28 4.74 -22.70
C ASN A 210 -12.70 6.01 -23.33
N ALA A 211 -12.10 5.84 -24.52
CA ALA A 211 -11.51 6.91 -25.29
C ALA A 211 -12.60 7.66 -26.06
N SER A 212 -13.27 8.60 -25.39
CA SER A 212 -14.28 9.46 -26.01
C SER A 212 -14.30 10.87 -25.40
N GLN A 213 -13.19 11.60 -25.53
CA GLN A 213 -13.18 13.06 -25.61
C GLN A 213 -11.88 13.50 -26.30
N GLY A 214 -11.98 14.49 -27.19
CA GLY A 214 -10.99 14.74 -28.23
C GLY A 214 -10.01 15.88 -27.96
N ASN A 215 -9.06 15.97 -28.90
CA ASN A 215 -8.26 17.12 -29.31
C ASN A 215 -7.16 17.71 -28.40
N ASP A 216 -5.97 17.77 -29.03
CA ASP A 216 -5.03 18.90 -29.10
C ASP A 216 -4.33 19.41 -27.82
N SER A 217 -3.11 18.91 -27.60
CA SER A 217 -1.91 19.77 -27.44
C SER A 217 -0.59 18.96 -27.53
N PRO A 218 0.45 19.48 -28.21
CA PRO A 218 1.78 18.85 -28.24
C PRO A 218 2.66 19.36 -27.09
N GLY A 219 3.05 18.47 -26.17
CA GLY A 219 3.95 18.82 -25.07
C GLY A 219 4.18 17.63 -24.15
N GLY A 220 5.29 16.92 -24.33
CA GLY A 220 5.55 15.66 -23.64
C GLY A 220 5.83 15.82 -22.15
N GLN A 221 4.90 15.37 -21.30
CA GLN A 221 5.21 14.86 -19.97
C GLN A 221 4.56 13.47 -19.84
N GLY A 222 5.37 12.45 -19.54
CA GLY A 222 4.87 11.08 -19.35
C GLY A 222 3.99 10.98 -18.10
N PRO A 223 3.06 10.00 -18.04
CA PRO A 223 2.14 9.87 -16.91
C PRO A 223 2.92 9.67 -15.60
N ALA A 224 2.70 10.58 -14.65
CA ALA A 224 3.27 10.49 -13.32
C ALA A 224 2.74 9.25 -12.59
N TRP A 225 3.56 8.22 -12.47
CA TRP A 225 3.31 7.06 -11.60
C TRP A 225 3.57 7.44 -10.14
N GLY A 226 2.76 8.36 -9.61
CA GLY A 226 2.82 8.84 -8.22
C GLY A 226 1.45 8.78 -7.58
N ASP A 227 1.21 7.73 -6.79
CA ASP A 227 0.53 7.75 -5.47
C ASP A 227 -0.07 6.38 -5.12
N ALA A 228 -0.72 5.68 -6.06
CA ALA A 228 -1.31 4.37 -5.79
C ALA A 228 -0.25 3.29 -5.47
N THR A 229 0.79 3.18 -6.28
CA THR A 229 1.95 2.29 -6.00
C THR A 229 2.80 2.73 -4.82
N ARG A 230 2.60 3.97 -4.33
CA ARG A 230 3.37 4.54 -3.22
C ARG A 230 2.88 4.02 -1.86
N ARG A 231 1.63 3.54 -1.76
CA ARG A 231 0.98 3.10 -0.50
C ARG A 231 1.17 1.60 -0.17
N HIS A 232 1.22 0.71 -1.17
CA HIS A 232 1.44 -0.74 -0.95
C HIS A 232 2.92 -1.18 -0.89
N PHE A 233 3.86 -0.25 -1.00
CA PHE A 233 5.29 -0.48 -0.77
C PHE A 233 5.84 0.53 0.26
N GLN A 234 5.00 0.98 1.19
CA GLN A 234 5.34 1.99 2.19
C GLN A 234 5.57 1.44 3.61
N VAL A 235 5.56 0.11 3.76
CA VAL A 235 5.82 -0.61 5.01
C VAL A 235 7.32 -0.85 5.23
N LEU A 236 8.13 -0.79 4.17
CA LEU A 236 9.58 -0.59 4.27
C LEU A 236 9.91 0.75 3.62
N THR A 237 10.30 1.73 4.44
CA THR A 237 10.98 2.91 3.93
C THR A 237 12.33 2.51 3.33
N TRP A 238 12.94 3.36 2.51
CA TRP A 238 14.28 3.09 2.00
C TRP A 238 15.33 2.99 3.12
N ALA A 239 15.09 3.61 4.28
CA ALA A 239 15.94 3.44 5.46
C ALA A 239 15.82 2.03 6.09
N ASP A 240 14.64 1.40 6.01
CA ASP A 240 14.46 0.01 6.47
C ASP A 240 15.13 -0.99 5.51
N ILE A 241 15.04 -0.70 4.20
CA ILE A 241 15.79 -1.45 3.18
C ILE A 241 17.29 -1.29 3.39
N ASP A 242 17.80 -0.07 3.57
CA ASP A 242 19.23 0.18 3.85
C ASP A 242 19.68 -0.44 5.18
N SER A 243 18.82 -0.47 6.21
CA SER A 243 19.08 -1.15 7.48
C SER A 243 19.20 -2.68 7.31
N VAL A 244 18.24 -3.31 6.62
CA VAL A 244 18.30 -4.74 6.28
C VAL A 244 19.53 -5.04 5.42
N LEU A 245 19.85 -4.19 4.44
CA LEU A 245 20.98 -4.38 3.56
C LEU A 245 22.34 -4.16 4.27
N ALA A 246 22.44 -3.19 5.18
CA ALA A 246 23.60 -3.02 6.05
C ALA A 246 23.79 -4.19 7.01
N SER A 247 22.70 -4.79 7.52
CA SER A 247 22.74 -6.02 8.32
C SER A 247 23.16 -7.27 7.52
N LEU A 248 23.12 -7.17 6.18
CA LEU A 248 23.49 -8.23 5.23
C LEU A 248 24.84 -7.98 4.56
N GLU A 249 25.54 -6.88 4.85
CA GLU A 249 26.93 -6.71 4.38
C GLU A 249 27.85 -7.71 5.11
N PRO A 250 28.54 -8.62 4.39
CA PRO A 250 29.60 -9.40 5.01
C PRO A 250 30.73 -8.47 5.43
N SER A 251 31.24 -8.66 6.65
CA SER A 251 32.34 -7.88 7.26
C SER A 251 33.39 -7.46 6.24
N GLN A 252 33.53 -6.14 6.05
CA GLN A 252 34.17 -5.49 4.89
C GLN A 252 35.40 -6.21 4.33
N GLY A 253 35.15 -7.08 3.33
CA GLY A 253 36.16 -7.51 2.38
C GLY A 253 36.28 -6.47 1.26
N PRO A 254 37.48 -6.23 0.70
CA PRO A 254 37.66 -5.26 -0.38
C PRO A 254 36.75 -5.60 -1.58
N CYS A 255 36.03 -4.60 -2.08
CA CYS A 255 35.09 -4.75 -3.19
C CYS A 255 35.77 -5.40 -4.41
N PRO A 256 35.35 -6.61 -4.85
CA PRO A 256 36.03 -7.35 -5.91
C PRO A 256 35.92 -6.69 -7.30
N TYR A 257 35.10 -5.64 -7.44
CA TYR A 257 34.96 -4.86 -8.66
C TYR A 257 35.80 -3.56 -8.65
N CYS A 258 36.36 -3.18 -7.51
CA CYS A 258 37.32 -2.09 -7.37
C CYS A 258 38.75 -2.59 -7.65
N GLY A 259 39.02 -3.02 -8.89
CA GLY A 259 40.36 -3.36 -9.33
C GLY A 259 41.31 -2.15 -9.23
N PRO A 260 42.63 -2.36 -9.06
CA PRO A 260 43.61 -1.29 -8.85
C PRO A 260 43.95 -0.53 -10.15
N HIS A 261 42.99 0.24 -10.65
CA HIS A 261 43.16 1.22 -11.72
C HIS A 261 43.08 2.64 -11.17
N GLY A 262 44.03 2.97 -10.29
CA GLY A 262 44.40 4.38 -10.10
C GLY A 262 45.05 4.90 -11.39
N PRO A 263 44.77 6.15 -11.82
CA PRO A 263 45.49 6.74 -12.94
C PRO A 263 46.97 6.85 -12.57
N GLY A 264 47.84 6.32 -13.43
CA GLY A 264 49.29 6.49 -13.28
C GLY A 264 49.67 7.98 -13.29
N PRO A 265 50.72 8.39 -12.56
CA PRO A 265 51.14 9.79 -12.52
C PRO A 265 51.48 10.29 -13.93
N ALA A 266 50.96 11.47 -14.28
CA ALA A 266 51.28 12.11 -15.55
C ALA A 266 52.77 12.47 -15.59
N ASP A 267 53.49 11.89 -16.56
CA ASP A 267 54.92 12.09 -16.78
C ASP A 267 55.16 13.53 -17.30
N HIS A 268 55.38 14.48 -16.38
CA HIS A 268 55.70 15.87 -16.69
C HIS A 268 57.10 15.98 -17.32
N ARG A 269 57.21 15.67 -18.61
CA ARG A 269 58.40 16.02 -19.39
C ARG A 269 58.42 17.52 -19.63
N GLY A 270 59.41 18.19 -19.06
CA GLY A 270 59.68 19.60 -19.27
C GLY A 270 59.95 19.89 -20.75
N VAL A 271 59.44 21.03 -21.22
CA VAL A 271 59.91 21.65 -22.45
C VAL A 271 60.98 22.65 -22.02
N ASP A 272 62.24 22.26 -22.17
CA ASP A 272 63.37 23.12 -21.84
C ASP A 272 63.43 24.33 -22.77
N SER A 273 63.49 25.52 -22.16
CA SER A 273 63.72 26.77 -22.85
C SER A 273 65.18 26.84 -23.31
N HIS A 274 65.42 26.98 -24.62
CA HIS A 274 66.71 27.46 -25.13
C HIS A 274 66.49 28.75 -25.91
N GLY A 275 67.03 29.83 -25.36
CA GLY A 275 67.16 31.11 -26.06
C GLY A 275 68.24 31.03 -27.13
N GLY A 276 68.14 31.91 -28.11
CA GLY A 276 69.11 32.07 -29.19
C GLY A 276 69.11 33.51 -29.69
N ASP A 277 69.75 34.40 -28.93
CA ASP A 277 70.20 35.68 -29.48
C ASP A 277 71.26 35.44 -30.55
N SER A 278 71.16 36.11 -31.70
CA SER A 278 72.32 36.62 -32.48
C SER A 278 71.88 37.43 -33.70
N HIS A 279 72.31 38.70 -33.71
CA HIS A 279 72.58 39.61 -34.84
C HIS A 279 71.45 39.98 -35.82
#